data_AF-A0A1C5T372-F1
#
_entry.id   AF-A0A1C5T372-F1
#
_cell.length_a   1.000
_cell.length_b   1.000
_cell.length_c   1.000
_cell.angle_alpha   90.00
_cell.angle_beta   90.00
_cell.angle_gamma   90.00
#
_symmetry.space_group_name_H-M   'P 1'
#
loop_
_entity.id
_entity.type
_entity.pdbx_description
1 polymer ?
#
loop_
_entity_poly.entity_id
_entity_poly.type
_entity_poly.pdbx_seq_one_letter_code
_entity_poly.pdbx_strand_id
1 'polypeptide(L)'
;MEERNCPMEDPFAFLTLNFLKKSEIFPGSLGTFRYRFQRMGKVNDGTVQAWVYENICFEKAQHIETETFPWTEEGMASLRSWLNERLRERGSELYRVWGGR
;
A
#
# COMPACT_ATOMS: atom_id res chain seq x y z
N MET A 1 -12.31 30.58 -7.49
CA MET A 1 -11.61 29.91 -6.39
C MET A 1 -10.80 28.82 -7.05
N GLU A 2 -9.49 29.01 -7.15
CA GLU A 2 -8.59 28.04 -7.76
C GLU A 2 -8.60 26.82 -6.83
N GLU A 3 -9.34 25.80 -7.22
CA GLU A 3 -9.28 24.49 -6.60
C GLU A 3 -7.83 24.06 -6.75
N ARG A 4 -7.07 24.16 -5.66
CA ARG A 4 -5.75 23.59 -5.56
C ARG A 4 -5.94 22.09 -5.75
N ASN A 5 -5.91 21.65 -7.00
CA ASN A 5 -5.41 20.35 -7.38
C ASN A 5 -3.95 20.36 -6.92
N CYS A 6 -3.73 20.21 -5.62
CA CYS A 6 -2.51 19.59 -5.15
C CYS A 6 -2.46 18.29 -5.97
N PRO A 7 -1.48 18.11 -6.88
CA PRO A 7 -1.28 16.78 -7.44
C PRO A 7 -1.17 15.90 -6.21
N MET A 8 -2.10 14.95 -6.02
CA MET A 8 -2.01 14.05 -4.88
C MET A 8 -0.62 13.43 -5.00
N GLU A 9 0.31 13.88 -4.14
CA GLU A 9 1.63 13.30 -4.06
C GLU A 9 1.38 11.80 -3.94
N ASP A 10 1.96 11.03 -4.86
CA ASP A 10 1.76 9.58 -4.91
C ASP A 10 1.85 9.07 -3.46
N PRO A 11 0.73 8.58 -2.86
CA PRO A 11 0.69 8.27 -1.44
C PRO A 11 1.71 7.20 -1.07
N PHE A 12 2.18 6.46 -2.07
CA PHE A 12 3.16 5.40 -1.95
C PHE A 12 4.55 5.81 -2.47
N ALA A 13 4.82 7.09 -2.74
CA ALA A 13 6.12 7.58 -3.21
C ALA A 13 7.28 7.23 -2.27
N PHE A 14 6.98 7.04 -0.98
CA PHE A 14 7.95 6.60 0.03
C PHE A 14 8.44 5.15 -0.17
N LEU A 15 7.75 4.32 -0.96
CA LEU A 15 8.12 2.94 -1.29
C LEU A 15 9.27 2.90 -2.30
N THR A 16 10.45 3.25 -1.80
CA THR A 16 11.71 3.16 -2.54
C THR A 16 12.38 1.81 -2.31
N LEU A 17 13.34 1.44 -3.16
CA LEU A 17 14.16 0.23 -3.02
C LEU A 17 14.78 0.07 -1.61
N ASN A 18 15.16 1.20 -1.00
CA ASN A 18 15.75 1.25 0.34
C ASN A 18 14.72 1.12 1.46
N PHE A 19 13.44 1.43 1.22
CA PHE A 19 12.40 1.34 2.23
C PHE A 19 12.32 -0.07 2.78
N LEU A 20 12.32 -1.08 1.89
CA LEU A 20 12.23 -2.49 2.26
C LEU A 20 13.50 -3.06 2.88
N LYS A 21 14.63 -2.34 2.89
CA LYS A 21 15.85 -2.78 3.59
C LYS A 21 15.71 -2.70 5.11
N LYS A 22 14.81 -1.86 5.62
CA LYS A 22 14.68 -1.56 7.05
C LYS A 22 14.08 -2.69 7.90
N SER A 23 13.34 -3.62 7.28
CA SER A 23 12.62 -4.71 7.93
C SER A 23 12.38 -5.83 6.93
N GLU A 24 12.04 -7.03 7.37
CA GLU A 24 11.60 -8.11 6.48
C GLU A 24 10.11 -7.97 6.14
N ILE A 25 9.34 -7.40 7.07
CA ILE A 25 7.89 -7.24 6.98
C ILE A 25 7.53 -5.79 7.28
N PHE A 26 6.68 -5.21 6.44
CA PHE A 26 6.21 -3.83 6.55
C PHE A 26 4.69 -3.76 6.48
N PRO A 27 4.02 -3.64 7.62
CA PRO A 27 2.62 -3.26 7.65
C PRO A 27 2.45 -1.75 7.42
N GLY A 28 1.36 -1.34 6.81
CA GLY A 28 0.97 0.05 6.71
C GLY A 28 -0.52 0.23 6.44
N SER A 29 -0.96 1.48 6.52
CA SER A 29 -2.37 1.82 6.31
C SER A 29 -2.56 3.24 5.84
N LEU A 30 -3.58 3.44 5.01
CA LEU A 30 -4.03 4.74 4.54
C LEU A 30 -5.54 4.85 4.76
N GLY A 31 -5.94 5.50 5.86
CA GLY A 31 -7.33 5.50 6.30
C GLY A 31 -7.80 4.08 6.64
N THR A 32 -8.81 3.60 5.91
CA THR A 32 -9.32 2.22 6.00
C THR A 32 -8.52 1.21 5.15
N PHE A 33 -7.72 1.67 4.20
CA PHE A 33 -6.91 0.83 3.33
C PHE A 33 -5.74 0.23 4.13
N ARG A 34 -5.65 -1.10 4.18
CA ARG A 34 -4.55 -1.80 4.86
C ARG A 34 -3.69 -2.51 3.84
N TYR A 35 -2.39 -2.39 4.02
CA TYR A 35 -1.42 -3.08 3.18
C TYR A 35 -0.29 -3.67 4.02
N ARG A 36 0.32 -4.72 3.50
CA ARG A 36 1.50 -5.36 4.08
C ARG A 36 2.47 -5.73 2.97
N PHE A 37 3.76 -5.58 3.23
CA PHE A 37 4.82 -6.08 2.37
C PHE A 37 5.67 -7.08 3.13
N GLN A 38 6.15 -8.10 2.43
CA GLN A 38 7.17 -9.01 2.91
C GLN A 38 8.20 -9.13 1.81
N ARG A 39 9.45 -8.81 2.15
CA ARG A 39 10.55 -9.06 1.24
C ARG A 39 11.11 -10.47 1.45
N MET A 40 11.55 -11.08 0.37
CA MET A 40 12.26 -12.35 0.35
C MET A 40 13.54 -12.20 -0.46
N GLY A 41 14.64 -12.75 0.03
CA GLY A 41 15.94 -12.66 -0.66
C GLY A 41 16.67 -11.32 -0.46
N LYS A 42 17.52 -10.96 -1.42
CA LYS A 42 18.38 -9.76 -1.40
C LYS A 42 17.88 -8.71 -2.39
N VAL A 43 18.31 -7.46 -2.22
CA VAL A 43 18.02 -6.38 -3.17
C VAL A 43 18.52 -6.75 -4.56
N ASN A 44 17.73 -6.45 -5.61
CA ASN A 44 17.96 -6.78 -7.02
C ASN A 44 17.87 -8.27 -7.42
N ASP A 45 17.76 -9.19 -6.47
CA ASP A 45 17.69 -10.64 -6.73
C ASP A 45 16.48 -11.30 -6.05
N GLY A 46 15.89 -10.60 -5.09
CA GLY A 46 14.77 -11.04 -4.28
C GLY A 46 13.42 -10.57 -4.82
N THR A 47 12.38 -10.86 -4.05
CA THR A 47 10.99 -10.51 -4.37
C THR A 47 10.33 -9.81 -3.20
N VAL A 48 9.29 -9.06 -3.50
CA VAL A 48 8.44 -8.36 -2.56
C VAL A 48 7.03 -8.87 -2.77
N GLN A 49 6.53 -9.59 -1.78
CA GLN A 49 5.14 -9.98 -1.75
C GLN A 49 4.34 -8.88 -1.06
N ALA A 50 3.33 -8.38 -1.74
CA ALA A 50 2.43 -7.36 -1.25
C ALA A 50 1.05 -7.98 -0.99
N TRP A 51 0.41 -7.51 0.08
CA TRP A 51 -0.97 -7.84 0.41
C TRP A 51 -1.74 -6.56 0.64
N VAL A 52 -2.93 -6.49 0.08
CA VAL A 52 -3.92 -5.46 0.36
C VAL A 52 -5.16 -6.15 0.87
N TYR A 53 -5.70 -5.64 1.97
CA TYR A 53 -6.88 -6.20 2.61
C TYR A 53 -7.73 -5.11 3.24
N GLU A 54 -9.00 -5.44 3.46
CA GLU A 54 -9.99 -4.54 4.04
C GLU A 54 -10.38 -4.97 5.45
N ASN A 55 -10.94 -4.03 6.21
CA ASN A 55 -11.41 -4.17 7.60
C ASN A 55 -10.34 -4.41 8.68
N ILE A 56 -10.65 -3.89 9.88
CA ILE A 56 -9.75 -3.76 11.05
C ILE A 56 -9.22 -5.10 11.59
N CYS A 57 -9.79 -6.25 11.21
CA CYS A 57 -9.40 -7.56 11.75
C CYS A 57 -9.05 -8.56 10.64
N PHE A 58 -7.81 -9.09 10.69
CA PHE A 58 -7.27 -10.10 9.77
C PHE A 58 -8.13 -11.39 9.72
N GLU A 59 -8.80 -11.76 10.82
CA GLU A 59 -9.73 -12.92 10.88
C GLU A 59 -11.06 -12.70 10.13
N LYS A 60 -11.43 -11.46 9.81
CA LYS A 60 -12.68 -11.11 9.09
C LYS A 60 -12.44 -10.45 7.73
N ALA A 61 -11.17 -10.27 7.36
CA ALA A 61 -10.81 -9.61 6.11
C ALA A 61 -11.27 -10.46 4.91
N GLN A 62 -12.24 -9.94 4.17
CA GLN A 62 -12.63 -10.45 2.86
C GLN A 62 -11.86 -9.67 1.78
N HIS A 63 -11.54 -10.34 0.66
CA HIS A 63 -10.76 -9.75 -0.45
C HIS A 63 -9.30 -9.43 -0.11
N ILE A 64 -8.54 -10.43 0.36
CA ILE A 64 -7.08 -10.35 0.40
C ILE A 64 -6.58 -10.46 -1.03
N GLU A 65 -6.04 -9.36 -1.56
CA GLU A 65 -5.33 -9.38 -2.83
C GLU A 65 -3.84 -9.49 -2.55
N THR A 66 -3.19 -10.45 -3.19
CA THR A 66 -1.75 -10.65 -3.10
C THR A 66 -1.12 -10.53 -4.46
N GLU A 67 -0.03 -9.79 -4.55
CA GLU A 67 0.77 -9.70 -5.75
C GLU A 67 2.25 -9.75 -5.37
N THR A 68 3.06 -10.33 -6.25
CA THR A 68 4.50 -10.48 -6.03
C THR A 68 5.25 -9.71 -7.08
N PHE A 69 6.15 -8.86 -6.63
CA PHE A 69 6.98 -8.00 -7.48
C PHE A 69 8.45 -8.33 -7.28
N PRO A 70 9.32 -8.13 -8.27
CA PRO A 70 10.76 -8.21 -8.07
C PRO A 70 11.23 -7.09 -7.14
N TRP A 71 12.23 -7.35 -6.29
CA TRP A 71 12.84 -6.32 -5.43
C TRP A 71 13.86 -5.48 -6.18
N THR A 72 13.41 -4.86 -7.27
CA THR A 72 14.15 -3.95 -8.17
C THR A 72 13.45 -2.59 -8.21
N GLU A 73 14.10 -1.57 -8.75
CA GLU A 73 13.49 -0.24 -8.87
C GLU A 73 12.21 -0.26 -9.72
N GLU A 74 12.23 -1.04 -10.81
CA GLU A 74 11.08 -1.27 -11.68
C GLU A 74 9.96 -2.00 -10.94
N GLY A 75 10.28 -3.05 -10.17
CA GLY A 75 9.30 -3.76 -9.36
C GLY A 75 8.67 -2.89 -8.27
N MET A 76 9.44 -1.99 -7.67
CA MET A 76 8.93 -0.99 -6.73
C MET A 76 8.03 0.04 -7.42
N ALA A 77 8.29 0.41 -8.68
CA ALA A 77 7.38 1.24 -9.46
C ALA A 77 6.06 0.52 -9.76
N SER A 78 6.12 -0.75 -10.18
CA SER A 78 4.93 -1.59 -10.40
C SER A 78 4.11 -1.76 -9.12
N LEU A 79 4.78 -2.00 -7.98
CA LEU A 79 4.13 -2.10 -6.67
C LEU A 79 3.37 -0.82 -6.32
N ARG A 80 3.98 0.35 -6.53
CA ARG A 80 3.33 1.65 -6.29
C ARG A 80 2.12 1.85 -7.18
N SER A 81 2.23 1.54 -8.47
CA SER A 81 1.10 1.63 -9.41
C SER A 81 -0.05 0.71 -8.99
N TRP A 82 0.27 -0.54 -8.62
CA TRP A 82 -0.72 -1.50 -8.13
C TRP A 82 -1.41 -1.02 -6.85
N LEU A 83 -0.66 -0.51 -5.87
CA LEU A 83 -1.24 0.03 -4.64
C LEU A 83 -2.13 1.24 -4.91
N ASN A 84 -1.75 2.14 -5.82
CA ASN A 84 -2.58 3.27 -6.23
C ASN A 84 -3.87 2.81 -6.91
N GLU A 85 -3.81 1.79 -7.76
CA GLU A 85 -5.00 1.20 -8.38
C GLU A 85 -5.94 0.63 -7.31
N ARG A 86 -5.43 -0.21 -6.41
CA ARG A 86 -6.24 -0.78 -5.31
C ARG A 86 -6.79 0.29 -4.37
N LEU A 87 -6.01 1.35 -4.12
CA LEU A 87 -6.46 2.50 -3.32
C LEU A 87 -7.61 3.26 -4.00
N ARG A 88 -7.57 3.40 -5.34
CA ARG A 88 -8.63 4.06 -6.12
C ARG A 88 -9.88 3.20 -6.23
N GLU A 89 -9.74 1.89 -6.41
CA GLU A 89 -10.86 0.96 -6.50
C GLU A 89 -11.60 0.81 -5.17
N ARG A 90 -10.87 0.66 -4.07
CA ARG A 90 -11.44 0.44 -2.73
C ARG A 90 -11.75 1.73 -1.99
N GLY A 91 -11.06 2.81 -2.33
CA GLY A 91 -11.09 4.05 -1.57
C GLY A 91 -10.27 3.97 -0.28
N SER A 92 -10.03 5.14 0.30
CA SER A 92 -9.38 5.30 1.60
C SER A 92 -10.21 6.16 2.54
N GLU A 93 -11.53 5.99 2.49
CA GLU A 93 -12.46 6.76 3.30
C GLU A 93 -11.92 6.85 4.74
N LEU A 94 -11.59 8.07 5.16
CA LEU A 94 -11.29 8.36 6.55
C LEU A 94 -12.49 7.86 7.35
N TYR A 95 -12.24 7.13 8.46
CA TYR A 95 -13.29 6.72 9.38
C TYR A 95 -14.21 7.92 9.61
N ARG A 96 -15.40 7.91 8.97
CA ARG A 96 -16.40 8.95 9.19
C ARG A 96 -16.88 8.68 10.61
N VAL A 97 -16.25 9.37 11.56
CA VAL A 97 -16.78 9.49 12.90
C VAL A 97 -18.13 10.15 12.69
N TRP A 98 -19.20 9.36 12.69
CA TRP A 98 -20.55 9.89 12.77
C TRP A 98 -20.59 10.63 14.11
N GLY A 99 -20.37 11.94 14.06
CA GLY A 99 -20.60 12.83 15.18
C GLY A 99 -22.03 12.61 15.64
N GLY A 100 -22.18 12.12 16.85
CA GLY A 100 -23.48 11.92 17.49
C GLY A 100 -24.30 13.20 17.43
N ARG A 101 -25.54 13.07 17.00
CA ARG A 101 -26.59 14.06 17.28
C ARG A 101 -27.13 13.81 18.67
#